data_AF-A0A850Q374-F1
#
_entry.id   AF-A0A850Q374-F1
#
_cell.length_a   1.000
_cell.length_b   1.000
_cell.length_c   1.000
_cell.angle_alpha   90.00
_cell.angle_beta   90.00
_cell.angle_gamma   90.00
#
_symmetry.space_group_name_H-M   'P 1'
#
loop_
_entity.id
_entity.type
_entity.pdbx_description
1 polymer ?
#
loop_
_entity_poly.entity_id
_entity_poly.type
_entity_poly.pdbx_seq_one_letter_code
_entity_poly.pdbx_strand_id
1 'polypeptide(L)'
;MRGRRTHVYRFEIDQYFSFSKGIDKTKQVTIKEADQPLLQIIYDQSARLIQVNKRWRSAANEEGFSIGKVTGKWKKAKELETPNPDDPSADVRLFTTGTADILYMQPVKELQLDDNGVVSLAFALKRSIEKQFQVEESEIGVWIMGKKDSKNIMIYEAAEGSLGILSQMIENSNSLHTVFLEAYKILHFDPETRIDTKSDEPKASYDNLLSYYNQRFHDQLDRFSVKTALERLLDCSFDILEGGKSREEQYEYLMENYDLNSGTEKKLIVYLYKNGYRLPDKAQFNVPRCYVSADFVYKTDIGFTLVFCDGSVHDSGEVHEKDTSKRQSCRDEGYDVIEWHYKESIESLVERRKDIFRKIK
;
A
#
# COMPACT_ATOMS: atom_id res chain seq x y z
N MET A 1 -9.51 47.31 -4.56
CA MET A 1 -9.49 46.04 -5.31
C MET A 1 -10.11 44.96 -4.44
N ARG A 2 -11.27 44.42 -4.82
CA ARG A 2 -11.95 43.36 -4.05
C ARG A 2 -11.37 42.00 -4.46
N GLY A 3 -10.52 41.42 -3.61
CA GLY A 3 -10.06 40.04 -3.78
C GLY A 3 -11.25 39.08 -3.66
N ARG A 4 -11.54 38.33 -4.73
CA ARG A 4 -12.45 37.19 -4.67
C ARG A 4 -11.83 36.15 -3.74
N ARG A 5 -12.37 35.98 -2.54
CA ARG A 5 -12.11 34.80 -1.71
C ARG A 5 -12.74 33.60 -2.40
N THR A 6 -11.95 32.84 -3.15
CA THR A 6 -12.31 31.53 -3.69
C THR A 6 -12.47 30.56 -2.50
N HIS A 7 -13.69 30.46 -1.97
CA HIS A 7 -14.04 29.41 -1.02
C HIS A 7 -14.26 28.12 -1.82
N VAL A 8 -13.40 27.14 -1.62
CA VAL A 8 -13.38 25.84 -2.34
C VAL A 8 -14.58 24.93 -2.03
N TYR A 9 -15.49 25.32 -1.11
CA TYR A 9 -16.44 24.36 -0.52
C TYR A 9 -17.92 24.75 -0.67
N ARG A 10 -18.37 25.03 -1.89
CA ARG A 10 -19.79 25.34 -2.15
C ARG A 10 -20.69 24.11 -2.29
N PHE A 11 -20.14 22.92 -2.49
CA PHE A 11 -20.89 21.70 -2.82
C PHE A 11 -20.75 20.60 -1.75
N GLU A 12 -21.81 19.81 -1.61
CA GLU A 12 -21.80 18.53 -0.89
C GLU A 12 -21.48 17.43 -1.90
N ILE A 13 -20.38 16.72 -1.67
CA ILE A 13 -19.86 15.70 -2.58
C ILE A 13 -19.79 14.38 -1.84
N ASP A 14 -20.47 13.36 -2.37
CA ASP A 14 -20.31 11.98 -1.96
C ASP A 14 -19.22 11.30 -2.79
N GLN A 15 -18.47 10.42 -2.13
CA GLN A 15 -17.33 9.74 -2.71
C GLN A 15 -17.57 8.23 -2.63
N TYR A 16 -17.46 7.56 -3.77
CA TYR A 16 -17.60 6.11 -3.90
C TYR A 16 -16.43 5.55 -4.71
N PHE A 17 -16.14 4.27 -4.49
CA PHE A 17 -15.16 3.56 -5.28
C PHE A 17 -15.56 2.10 -5.49
N SER A 18 -14.96 1.45 -6.47
CA SER A 18 -15.08 0.01 -6.67
C SER A 18 -13.77 -0.57 -7.18
N PHE A 19 -13.41 -1.76 -6.69
CA PHE A 19 -12.25 -2.49 -7.17
C PHE A 19 -12.43 -2.93 -8.62
N SER A 20 -11.44 -2.67 -9.47
CA SER A 20 -11.44 -2.86 -10.91
C SER A 20 -11.78 -4.29 -11.34
N LYS A 21 -11.22 -5.26 -10.63
CA LYS A 21 -11.34 -6.70 -10.89
C LYS A 21 -12.01 -7.46 -9.72
N GLY A 22 -12.68 -6.73 -8.82
CA GLY A 22 -13.22 -7.26 -7.57
C GLY A 22 -12.17 -7.38 -6.46
N ILE A 23 -12.64 -7.44 -5.21
CA ILE A 23 -11.78 -7.43 -4.01
C ILE A 23 -10.82 -8.64 -3.97
N ASP A 24 -11.22 -9.79 -4.47
CA ASP A 24 -10.41 -11.02 -4.45
C ASP A 24 -9.18 -10.96 -5.37
N LYS A 25 -9.12 -9.96 -6.26
CA LYS A 25 -8.00 -9.72 -7.19
C LYS A 25 -7.11 -8.57 -6.76
N THR A 26 -7.30 -8.04 -5.56
CA THR A 26 -6.48 -6.99 -4.96
C THR A 26 -5.28 -7.58 -4.22
N LYS A 27 -4.23 -6.78 -4.03
CA LYS A 27 -3.16 -7.12 -3.09
C LYS A 27 -3.60 -6.66 -1.70
N GLN A 28 -3.43 -7.52 -0.69
CA GLN A 28 -3.84 -7.22 0.67
C GLN A 28 -2.68 -7.45 1.62
N VAL A 29 -2.48 -6.51 2.55
CA VAL A 29 -1.47 -6.58 3.59
C VAL A 29 -2.15 -6.31 4.93
N THR A 30 -1.83 -7.12 5.93
CA THR A 30 -2.31 -6.91 7.29
C THR A 30 -1.11 -6.67 8.19
N ILE A 31 -1.05 -5.48 8.78
CA ILE A 31 -0.04 -5.13 9.76
C ILE A 31 -0.50 -5.62 11.12
N LYS A 32 0.38 -6.35 11.80
CA LYS A 32 0.08 -6.96 13.10
C LYS A 32 1.15 -6.59 14.12
N GLU A 33 0.71 -6.42 15.36
CA GLU A 33 1.56 -6.40 16.54
C GLU A 33 1.45 -7.79 17.19
N ALA A 34 2.54 -8.56 17.13
CA ALA A 34 2.50 -10.01 17.33
C ALA A 34 1.43 -10.66 16.43
N ASP A 35 0.35 -11.22 17.00
CA ASP A 35 -0.75 -11.83 16.25
C ASP A 35 -2.01 -10.96 16.17
N GLN A 36 -1.97 -9.74 16.73
CA GLN A 36 -3.12 -8.85 16.77
C GLN A 36 -3.11 -7.90 15.54
N PRO A 37 -4.13 -7.95 14.67
CA PRO A 37 -4.20 -7.04 13.52
C PRO A 37 -4.37 -5.60 14.01
N LEU A 38 -3.68 -4.67 13.34
CA LEU A 38 -3.76 -3.23 13.61
C LEU A 38 -4.28 -2.45 12.39
N LEU A 39 -3.82 -2.80 11.20
CA LEU A 39 -4.16 -2.09 9.97
C LEU A 39 -4.25 -3.08 8.80
N GLN A 40 -5.40 -3.11 8.15
CA GLN A 40 -5.55 -3.80 6.87
C GLN A 40 -5.35 -2.80 5.73
N ILE A 41 -4.60 -3.17 4.71
CA ILE A 41 -4.34 -2.34 3.53
C ILE A 41 -4.68 -3.15 2.29
N ILE A 42 -5.45 -2.55 1.40
CA ILE A 42 -5.89 -3.15 0.14
C ILE A 42 -5.43 -2.24 -1.01
N TYR A 43 -4.66 -2.82 -1.93
CA TYR A 43 -4.17 -2.15 -3.13
C TYR A 43 -4.90 -2.63 -4.38
N ASP A 44 -5.31 -1.67 -5.20
CA ASP A 44 -5.82 -1.89 -6.56
C ASP A 44 -5.22 -0.85 -7.49
N GLN A 45 -4.63 -1.32 -8.58
CA GLN A 45 -3.94 -0.50 -9.58
C GLN A 45 -4.90 0.36 -10.42
N SER A 46 -6.19 0.02 -10.49
CA SER A 46 -7.10 0.74 -11.39
C SER A 46 -8.51 0.88 -10.82
N ALA A 47 -8.62 1.14 -9.52
CA ALA A 47 -9.92 1.29 -8.87
C ALA A 47 -10.72 2.41 -9.52
N ARG A 48 -12.01 2.18 -9.72
CA ARG A 48 -12.91 3.20 -10.24
C ARG A 48 -13.32 4.12 -9.11
N LEU A 49 -13.08 5.40 -9.27
CA LEU A 49 -13.43 6.48 -8.35
C LEU A 49 -14.67 7.22 -8.89
N ILE A 50 -15.61 7.55 -8.01
CA ILE A 50 -16.85 8.25 -8.36
C ILE A 50 -17.07 9.38 -7.35
N GLN A 51 -17.28 10.60 -7.84
CA GLN A 51 -17.67 11.73 -7.02
C GLN A 51 -19.03 12.23 -7.47
N VAL A 52 -20.01 12.22 -6.57
CA VAL A 52 -21.38 12.68 -6.84
C VAL A 52 -21.57 14.02 -6.16
N ASN A 53 -21.72 15.08 -6.96
CA ASN A 53 -22.13 16.38 -6.48
C ASN A 53 -23.64 16.33 -6.19
N LYS A 54 -23.98 16.28 -4.90
CA LYS A 54 -25.36 16.16 -4.43
C LYS A 54 -26.12 17.47 -4.53
N ARG A 55 -25.49 18.58 -4.14
CA ARG A 55 -26.18 19.89 -3.97
C ARG A 55 -25.20 20.98 -3.55
N TRP A 56 -25.71 22.22 -3.50
CA TRP A 56 -25.08 23.32 -2.80
C TRP A 56 -25.13 23.12 -1.28
N ARG A 57 -24.03 23.33 -0.56
CA ARG A 57 -24.03 23.26 0.92
C ARG A 57 -24.93 24.31 1.57
N SER A 58 -25.13 25.45 0.92
CA SER A 58 -26.01 26.52 1.39
C SER A 58 -27.50 26.20 1.22
N ALA A 59 -27.85 25.20 0.40
CA ALA A 59 -29.22 24.84 0.09
C ALA A 59 -29.56 23.49 0.75
N ALA A 60 -29.68 23.50 2.08
CA ALA A 60 -29.85 22.29 2.88
C ALA A 60 -31.18 21.53 2.64
N ASN A 61 -32.12 22.11 1.89
CA ASN A 61 -33.42 21.50 1.57
C ASN A 61 -33.56 21.12 0.09
N GLU A 62 -32.55 21.38 -0.74
CA GLU A 62 -32.56 21.03 -2.15
C GLU A 62 -31.73 19.76 -2.36
N GLU A 63 -32.29 18.78 -3.08
CA GLU A 63 -31.55 17.62 -3.56
C GLU A 63 -31.30 17.74 -5.06
N GLY A 64 -30.04 17.78 -5.48
CA GLY A 64 -29.68 17.86 -6.89
C GLY A 64 -29.70 19.28 -7.47
N PHE A 65 -29.67 19.32 -8.79
CA PHE A 65 -29.70 20.52 -9.60
C PHE A 65 -30.81 20.39 -10.63
N SER A 66 -31.71 21.39 -10.67
CA SER A 66 -32.86 21.32 -11.56
C SER A 66 -32.49 21.64 -13.00
N ILE A 67 -32.93 20.77 -13.92
CA ILE A 67 -32.75 20.90 -15.37
C ILE A 67 -34.11 20.78 -16.08
N GLY A 68 -34.32 21.54 -17.14
CA GLY A 68 -35.48 21.37 -18.03
C GLY A 68 -35.40 20.05 -18.79
N LYS A 69 -36.45 19.22 -18.70
CA LYS A 69 -36.49 17.90 -19.37
C LYS A 69 -36.51 18.00 -20.89
N VAL A 70 -37.03 19.11 -21.44
CA VAL A 70 -37.14 19.33 -22.88
C VAL A 70 -35.96 20.17 -23.37
N THR A 71 -35.60 21.23 -22.65
CA THR A 71 -34.57 22.18 -23.11
C THR A 71 -33.14 21.78 -22.74
N GLY A 72 -32.96 20.94 -21.72
CA GLY A 72 -31.64 20.62 -21.17
C GLY A 72 -30.95 21.81 -20.48
N LYS A 73 -31.67 22.88 -20.17
CA LYS A 73 -31.11 24.08 -19.52
C LYS A 73 -31.22 23.97 -18.00
N TRP A 74 -30.15 24.37 -17.31
CA TRP A 74 -30.16 24.54 -15.85
C TRP A 74 -31.16 25.61 -15.45
N LYS A 75 -32.01 25.29 -14.47
CA LYS A 75 -33.03 26.20 -13.97
C LYS A 75 -32.56 26.90 -12.71
N LYS A 76 -32.87 28.20 -12.60
CA LYS A 76 -32.66 28.96 -11.37
C LYS A 76 -33.84 28.80 -10.43
N ALA A 77 -33.63 29.05 -9.14
CA ALA A 77 -34.69 28.98 -8.12
C ALA A 77 -35.97 29.75 -8.51
N LYS A 78 -35.85 30.94 -9.11
CA LYS A 78 -36.99 31.74 -9.57
C LYS A 78 -37.84 31.06 -10.66
N GLU A 79 -37.22 30.24 -11.51
CA GLU A 79 -37.91 29.48 -12.57
C GLU A 79 -38.63 28.24 -11.99
N LEU A 80 -38.27 27.82 -10.78
CA LEU A 80 -38.95 26.75 -10.06
C LEU A 80 -40.19 27.26 -9.30
N GLU A 81 -40.21 28.54 -8.90
CA GLU A 81 -41.37 29.19 -8.29
C GLU A 81 -42.54 29.35 -9.28
N THR A 82 -42.23 29.46 -10.58
CA THR A 82 -43.22 29.56 -11.67
C THR A 82 -42.94 28.48 -12.73
N PRO A 83 -43.40 27.23 -12.49
CA PRO A 83 -43.09 26.12 -13.37
C PRO A 83 -43.64 26.35 -14.79
N ASN A 84 -42.78 26.20 -15.80
CA ASN A 84 -43.18 26.17 -17.19
C ASN A 84 -43.67 24.76 -17.57
N PRO A 85 -44.96 24.54 -17.91
CA PRO A 85 -45.47 23.24 -18.32
C PRO A 85 -44.82 22.67 -19.58
N ASP A 86 -44.36 23.54 -20.49
CA ASP A 86 -43.73 23.13 -21.76
C ASP A 86 -42.30 22.59 -21.58
N ASP A 87 -41.69 22.86 -20.43
CA ASP A 87 -40.36 22.35 -20.07
C ASP A 87 -40.34 21.97 -18.58
N PRO A 88 -40.94 20.84 -18.19
CA PRO A 88 -40.99 20.42 -16.79
C PRO A 88 -39.58 20.20 -16.22
N SER A 89 -39.39 20.50 -14.94
CA SER A 89 -38.10 20.32 -14.26
C SER A 89 -37.85 18.86 -13.88
N ALA A 90 -36.58 18.46 -13.88
CA ALA A 90 -36.07 17.25 -13.23
C ALA A 90 -34.89 17.63 -12.34
N ASP A 91 -34.77 17.01 -11.17
CA ASP A 91 -33.59 17.15 -10.35
C ASP A 91 -32.58 16.05 -10.67
N VAL A 92 -31.37 16.47 -11.02
CA VAL A 92 -30.27 15.57 -11.36
C VAL A 92 -29.10 15.77 -10.43
N ARG A 93 -28.32 14.71 -10.20
CA ARG A 93 -27.04 14.79 -9.51
C ARG A 93 -25.93 14.66 -10.53
N LEU A 94 -24.99 15.59 -10.49
CA LEU A 94 -23.83 15.55 -11.36
C LEU A 94 -22.79 14.61 -10.75
N PHE A 95 -22.14 13.80 -11.57
CA PHE A 95 -21.04 12.97 -11.08
C PHE A 95 -19.88 12.96 -12.06
N THR A 96 -18.69 12.76 -11.52
CA THR A 96 -17.46 12.50 -12.27
C THR A 96 -16.96 11.10 -11.92
N THR A 97 -16.24 10.50 -12.86
CA THR A 97 -15.57 9.21 -12.64
C THR A 97 -14.14 9.27 -13.12
N GLY A 98 -13.26 8.57 -12.41
CA GLY A 98 -11.87 8.35 -12.82
C GLY A 98 -11.41 6.96 -12.45
N THR A 99 -10.21 6.61 -12.85
CA THR A 99 -9.50 5.40 -12.42
C THR A 99 -8.17 5.81 -11.84
N ALA A 100 -7.78 5.20 -10.72
CA ALA A 100 -6.52 5.46 -10.07
C ALA A 100 -6.01 4.22 -9.34
N ASP A 101 -4.70 4.15 -9.16
CA ASP A 101 -4.07 3.33 -8.14
C ASP A 101 -4.56 3.80 -6.76
N ILE A 102 -4.95 2.88 -5.89
CA ILE A 102 -5.41 3.18 -4.53
C ILE A 102 -4.71 2.33 -3.48
N LEU A 103 -4.53 2.90 -2.29
CA LEU A 103 -4.38 2.21 -1.03
C LEU A 103 -5.60 2.47 -0.16
N TYR A 104 -6.42 1.45 0.01
CA TYR A 104 -7.53 1.47 0.95
C TYR A 104 -7.07 0.89 2.28
N MET A 105 -6.93 1.73 3.29
CA MET A 105 -6.41 1.39 4.61
C MET A 105 -7.56 1.40 5.63
N GLN A 106 -7.65 0.33 6.41
CA GLN A 106 -8.71 0.08 7.38
C GLN A 106 -8.08 -0.10 8.77
N PRO A 107 -7.95 0.98 9.55
CA PRO A 107 -7.58 0.89 10.95
C PRO A 107 -8.59 0.01 11.69
N VAL A 108 -8.11 -1.01 12.41
CA VAL A 108 -8.99 -1.77 13.31
C VAL A 108 -8.97 -1.17 14.71
N LYS A 109 -9.94 -1.56 15.54
CA LYS A 109 -10.13 -0.99 16.89
C LYS A 109 -8.87 -1.12 17.74
N GLU A 110 -8.12 -2.19 17.53
CA GLU A 110 -6.89 -2.53 18.22
C GLU A 110 -5.80 -1.49 18.00
N LEU A 111 -5.81 -0.71 16.91
CA LEU A 111 -4.85 0.39 16.66
C LEU A 111 -5.14 1.62 17.54
N GLN A 112 -6.29 1.67 18.21
CA GLN A 112 -6.68 2.70 19.18
C GLN A 112 -6.72 4.12 18.61
N LEU A 113 -7.10 4.27 17.34
CA LEU A 113 -7.38 5.57 16.74
C LEU A 113 -8.82 5.99 16.99
N ASP A 114 -9.00 7.23 17.41
CA ASP A 114 -10.30 7.89 17.41
C ASP A 114 -10.59 8.55 16.05
N ASP A 115 -11.75 9.20 15.96
CA ASP A 115 -12.21 9.89 14.77
C ASP A 115 -11.22 10.94 14.22
N ASN A 116 -10.50 11.62 15.11
CA ASN A 116 -9.51 12.64 14.79
C ASN A 116 -8.17 11.98 14.41
N GLY A 117 -7.82 10.90 15.07
CA GLY A 117 -6.64 10.08 14.83
C GLY A 117 -6.65 9.46 13.43
N VAL A 118 -7.78 8.94 12.96
CA VAL A 118 -7.89 8.40 11.59
C VAL A 118 -7.67 9.51 10.54
N VAL A 119 -8.26 10.69 10.75
CA VAL A 119 -8.09 11.83 9.84
C VAL A 119 -6.64 12.33 9.88
N SER A 120 -6.05 12.46 11.07
CA SER A 120 -4.67 12.89 11.25
C SER A 120 -3.68 11.89 10.65
N LEU A 121 -3.91 10.58 10.81
CA LEU A 121 -3.15 9.53 10.15
C LEU A 121 -3.21 9.68 8.63
N ALA A 122 -4.40 9.88 8.06
CA ALA A 122 -4.56 10.01 6.62
C ALA A 122 -3.70 11.15 6.03
N PHE A 123 -3.67 12.31 6.70
CA PHE A 123 -2.89 13.45 6.24
C PHE A 123 -1.40 13.37 6.60
N ALA A 124 -1.04 12.72 7.71
CA ALA A 124 0.35 12.40 8.01
C ALA A 124 0.94 11.46 6.96
N LEU A 125 0.20 10.40 6.58
CA LEU A 125 0.60 9.48 5.53
C LEU A 125 0.72 10.18 4.18
N LYS A 126 -0.26 11.02 3.81
CA LYS A 126 -0.18 11.84 2.59
C LYS A 126 1.13 12.64 2.54
N ARG A 127 1.41 13.42 3.59
CA ARG A 127 2.62 14.26 3.71
C ARG A 127 3.91 13.43 3.66
N SER A 128 3.91 12.28 4.31
CA SER A 128 5.05 11.37 4.28
C SER A 128 5.32 10.78 2.89
N ILE A 129 4.27 10.43 2.14
CA ILE A 129 4.40 9.93 0.76
C ILE A 129 4.96 11.04 -0.13
N GLU A 130 4.41 12.24 -0.05
CA GLU A 130 4.87 13.38 -0.86
C GLU A 130 6.33 13.71 -0.61
N LYS A 131 6.75 13.69 0.66
CA LYS A 131 8.15 13.93 1.04
C LYS A 131 9.07 12.78 0.62
N GLN A 132 8.68 11.54 0.87
CA GLN A 132 9.50 10.35 0.59
C GLN A 132 9.70 10.13 -0.91
N PHE A 133 8.65 10.35 -1.71
CA PHE A 133 8.67 10.12 -3.16
C PHE A 133 8.86 11.41 -3.97
N GLN A 134 9.02 12.56 -3.31
CA GLN A 134 9.24 13.87 -3.94
C GLN A 134 8.17 14.24 -4.96
N VAL A 135 6.91 14.01 -4.61
CA VAL A 135 5.75 14.33 -5.45
C VAL A 135 4.99 15.54 -4.93
N GLU A 136 4.32 16.23 -5.85
CA GLU A 136 3.55 17.43 -5.56
C GLU A 136 2.26 17.09 -4.79
N GLU A 137 1.74 18.06 -4.03
CA GLU A 137 0.56 17.83 -3.18
C GLU A 137 -0.69 17.40 -3.98
N SER A 138 -0.77 17.84 -5.24
CA SER A 138 -1.86 17.50 -6.15
C SER A 138 -1.76 16.11 -6.76
N GLU A 139 -0.61 15.45 -6.66
CA GLU A 139 -0.36 14.13 -7.26
C GLU A 139 -0.80 12.98 -6.35
N ILE A 140 -0.97 13.25 -5.05
CA ILE A 140 -1.52 12.28 -4.08
C ILE A 140 -2.81 12.83 -3.48
N GLY A 141 -3.89 12.08 -3.66
CA GLY A 141 -5.19 12.39 -3.09
C GLY A 141 -5.53 11.55 -1.86
N VAL A 142 -6.36 12.11 -0.97
CA VAL A 142 -6.88 11.41 0.22
C VAL A 142 -8.39 11.58 0.34
N TRP A 143 -9.11 10.47 0.43
CA TRP A 143 -10.51 10.43 0.85
C TRP A 143 -10.64 9.74 2.21
N ILE A 144 -11.42 10.34 3.10
CA ILE A 144 -11.85 9.71 4.35
C ILE A 144 -13.14 8.96 4.03
N MET A 145 -13.08 7.63 4.15
CA MET A 145 -14.13 6.71 3.76
C MET A 145 -14.80 6.10 4.99
N GLY A 146 -15.92 5.40 4.80
CA GLY A 146 -16.60 4.72 5.91
C GLY A 146 -17.56 5.63 6.69
N LYS A 147 -18.18 5.06 7.72
CA LYS A 147 -19.13 5.76 8.61
C LYS A 147 -18.38 6.32 9.81
N LYS A 148 -19.00 7.25 10.56
CA LYS A 148 -18.39 7.92 11.73
C LYS A 148 -17.55 6.98 12.59
N ASP A 149 -18.15 5.91 13.10
CA ASP A 149 -17.49 5.01 14.06
C ASP A 149 -16.52 3.98 13.41
N SER A 150 -16.32 4.05 12.09
CA SER A 150 -15.47 3.14 11.30
C SER A 150 -14.91 3.86 10.08
N LYS A 151 -14.20 4.97 10.32
CA LYS A 151 -13.52 5.71 9.26
C LYS A 151 -12.36 4.87 8.73
N ASN A 152 -12.29 4.77 7.42
CA ASN A 152 -11.18 4.20 6.66
C ASN A 152 -10.49 5.30 5.86
N ILE A 153 -9.29 5.02 5.38
CA ILE A 153 -8.47 5.96 4.62
C ILE A 153 -8.35 5.42 3.20
N MET A 154 -8.57 6.26 2.20
CA MET A 154 -8.21 5.93 0.81
C MET A 154 -7.21 6.96 0.30
N ILE A 155 -5.97 6.50 0.10
CA ILE A 155 -4.93 7.25 -0.60
C ILE A 155 -4.98 6.82 -2.07
N TYR A 156 -4.89 7.77 -3.00
CA TYR A 156 -4.90 7.47 -4.43
C TYR A 156 -3.94 8.36 -5.19
N GLU A 157 -3.39 7.85 -6.28
CA GLU A 157 -2.58 8.64 -7.21
C GLU A 157 -3.53 9.50 -8.05
N ALA A 158 -3.40 10.81 -7.92
CA ALA A 158 -4.24 11.80 -8.58
C ALA A 158 -3.62 12.36 -9.88
N ALA A 159 -2.44 11.85 -10.27
CA ALA A 159 -1.78 12.17 -11.51
C ALA A 159 -2.48 11.54 -12.73
N GLU A 160 -2.21 12.07 -13.92
CA GLU A 160 -2.64 11.45 -15.17
C GLU A 160 -1.76 10.22 -15.46
N GLY A 161 -2.29 9.04 -15.15
CA GLY A 161 -1.52 7.79 -15.17
C GLY A 161 -1.02 7.39 -13.78
N SER A 162 -0.38 6.22 -13.71
CA SER A 162 0.17 5.69 -12.46
C SER A 162 1.57 6.25 -12.22
N LEU A 163 1.83 6.70 -11.00
CA LEU A 163 3.15 7.06 -10.49
C LEU A 163 3.91 5.81 -10.01
N GLY A 164 3.20 4.71 -9.76
CA GLY A 164 3.78 3.45 -9.26
C GLY A 164 4.20 3.50 -7.79
N ILE A 165 3.87 4.58 -7.08
CA ILE A 165 4.24 4.82 -5.68
C ILE A 165 3.47 3.85 -4.78
N LEU A 166 2.17 3.73 -4.99
CA LEU A 166 1.31 2.91 -4.13
C LEU A 166 1.57 1.41 -4.33
N SER A 167 1.90 0.98 -5.55
CA SER A 167 2.37 -0.40 -5.80
C SER A 167 3.68 -0.69 -5.08
N GLN A 168 4.66 0.23 -5.17
CA GLN A 168 5.95 0.06 -4.52
C GLN A 168 5.81 -0.05 -3.00
N MET A 169 4.91 0.73 -2.39
CA MET A 169 4.64 0.68 -0.96
C MET A 169 4.12 -0.69 -0.49
N ILE A 170 3.35 -1.40 -1.32
CA ILE A 170 2.76 -2.70 -0.96
C ILE A 170 3.63 -3.87 -1.35
N GLU A 171 4.42 -3.74 -2.40
CA GLU A 171 5.38 -4.77 -2.82
C GLU A 171 6.61 -4.84 -1.91
N ASN A 172 6.94 -3.75 -1.23
CA ASN A 172 8.11 -3.67 -0.35
C ASN A 172 7.73 -3.18 1.06
N SER A 173 7.87 -4.07 2.06
CA SER A 173 7.56 -3.81 3.47
C SER A 173 8.38 -2.67 4.03
N ASN A 174 9.64 -2.57 3.63
CA ASN A 174 10.51 -1.47 4.06
C ASN A 174 10.02 -0.14 3.51
N SER A 175 9.39 -0.11 2.33
CA SER A 175 8.83 1.12 1.77
C SER A 175 7.66 1.61 2.62
N LEU A 176 6.77 0.72 3.04
CA LEU A 176 5.64 1.09 3.91
C LEU A 176 6.12 1.54 5.31
N HIS A 177 7.10 0.82 5.90
CA HIS A 177 7.72 1.23 7.15
C HIS A 177 8.37 2.62 7.05
N THR A 178 9.09 2.88 5.96
CA THR A 178 9.73 4.17 5.71
C THR A 178 8.70 5.30 5.65
N VAL A 179 7.54 5.06 5.05
CA VAL A 179 6.43 6.03 5.01
C VAL A 179 5.90 6.30 6.43
N PHE A 180 5.71 5.28 7.28
CA PHE A 180 5.32 5.51 8.67
C PHE A 180 6.37 6.26 9.48
N LEU A 181 7.64 5.93 9.27
CA LEU A 181 8.76 6.60 9.94
C LEU A 181 8.81 8.08 9.54
N GLU A 182 8.62 8.37 8.25
CA GLU A 182 8.61 9.73 7.75
C GLU A 182 7.38 10.50 8.22
N ALA A 183 6.21 9.85 8.31
CA ALA A 183 5.02 10.43 8.92
C ALA A 183 5.28 10.81 10.39
N TYR A 184 5.91 9.93 11.16
CA TYR A 184 6.24 10.19 12.57
C TYR A 184 7.18 11.39 12.73
N LYS A 185 8.19 11.52 11.85
CA LYS A 185 9.11 12.67 11.80
C LYS A 185 8.44 13.97 11.38
N ILE A 186 7.54 13.93 10.39
CA ILE A 186 6.77 15.11 9.93
C ILE A 186 5.90 15.67 11.07
N LEU A 187 5.41 14.80 11.95
CA LEU A 187 4.67 15.19 13.16
C LEU A 187 5.57 15.70 14.30
N HIS A 188 6.86 15.88 14.02
CA HIS A 188 7.90 16.34 14.94
C HIS A 188 8.10 15.42 16.15
N PHE A 189 7.94 14.11 15.95
CA PHE A 189 8.33 13.12 16.96
C PHE A 189 9.67 12.48 16.60
N ASP A 190 10.51 12.31 17.60
CA ASP A 190 11.82 11.67 17.45
C ASP A 190 11.68 10.14 17.45
N PRO A 191 12.10 9.41 16.39
CA PRO A 191 11.90 7.96 16.30
C PRO A 191 12.64 7.14 17.36
N GLU A 192 13.74 7.64 17.93
CA GLU A 192 14.56 6.90 18.89
C GLU A 192 14.04 7.10 20.31
N THR A 193 13.82 8.34 20.70
CA THR A 193 13.38 8.74 22.05
C THR A 193 11.86 8.72 22.21
N ARG A 194 11.11 8.74 21.10
CA ARG A 194 9.63 8.85 21.06
C ARG A 194 9.10 10.12 21.72
N ILE A 195 9.92 11.15 21.81
CA ILE A 195 9.58 12.44 22.43
C ILE A 195 9.19 13.45 21.35
N ASP A 196 8.32 14.39 21.74
CA ASP A 196 7.99 15.56 20.95
C ASP A 196 9.17 16.54 20.87
N THR A 197 9.67 16.75 19.65
CA THR A 197 10.80 17.65 19.36
C THR A 197 10.38 19.11 19.18
N LYS A 198 9.07 19.40 19.10
CA LYS A 198 8.50 20.75 18.98
C LYS A 198 7.31 20.94 19.92
N SER A 199 7.56 20.88 21.22
CA SER A 199 6.52 20.98 22.25
C SER A 199 5.80 22.33 22.33
N ASP A 200 6.35 23.37 21.72
CA ASP A 200 5.74 24.70 21.58
C ASP A 200 4.79 24.80 20.37
N GLU A 201 4.80 23.81 19.47
CA GLU A 201 3.95 23.78 18.29
C GLU A 201 2.50 23.36 18.66
N PRO A 202 1.47 23.99 18.07
CA PRO A 202 0.09 23.53 18.24
C PRO A 202 -0.14 22.10 17.76
N LYS A 203 -1.33 21.56 18.06
CA LYS A 203 -1.75 20.22 17.63
C LYS A 203 -1.65 19.98 16.11
N ALA A 204 -1.70 21.04 15.30
CA ALA A 204 -1.48 20.98 13.86
C ALA A 204 -0.99 22.35 13.35
N SER A 205 -0.06 22.33 12.40
CA SER A 205 0.54 23.50 11.75
C SER A 205 0.73 23.23 10.25
N TYR A 206 1.06 24.26 9.47
CA TYR A 206 1.44 24.09 8.06
C TYR A 206 2.81 23.40 7.87
N ASP A 207 3.61 23.29 8.93
CA ASP A 207 4.87 22.57 8.90
C ASP A 207 4.67 21.04 9.05
N ASN A 208 3.49 20.60 9.51
CA ASN A 208 3.17 19.19 9.73
C ASN A 208 1.93 18.68 8.94
N LEU A 209 0.72 19.03 9.37
CA LEU A 209 -0.54 18.42 8.97
C LEU A 209 -1.41 19.35 8.11
N LEU A 210 -1.34 20.67 8.33
CA LEU A 210 -2.23 21.62 7.67
C LEU A 210 -1.78 21.86 6.22
N SER A 211 -2.75 21.87 5.32
CA SER A 211 -2.57 22.31 3.95
C SER A 211 -3.79 23.06 3.44
N TYR A 212 -3.63 23.74 2.30
CA TYR A 212 -4.76 24.40 1.64
C TYR A 212 -5.80 23.39 1.10
N TYR A 213 -5.37 22.17 0.77
CA TYR A 213 -6.23 21.13 0.21
C TYR A 213 -7.07 20.42 1.28
N ASN A 214 -6.66 20.49 2.56
CA ASN A 214 -7.34 19.80 3.66
C ASN A 214 -8.07 20.73 4.66
N GLN A 215 -8.32 21.99 4.30
CA GLN A 215 -9.01 22.99 5.16
C GLN A 215 -10.27 22.47 5.84
N ARG A 216 -11.07 21.63 5.16
CA ARG A 216 -12.28 21.02 5.73
C ARG A 216 -12.03 20.12 6.97
N PHE A 217 -10.79 19.73 7.21
CA PHE A 217 -10.39 18.84 8.29
C PHE A 217 -9.56 19.55 9.38
N HIS A 218 -9.23 20.83 9.23
CA HIS A 218 -8.33 21.55 10.16
C HIS A 218 -8.72 21.41 11.63
N ASP A 219 -10.02 21.42 11.94
CA ASP A 219 -10.51 21.25 13.33
C ASP A 219 -10.24 19.85 13.92
N GLN A 220 -10.20 18.82 13.07
CA GLN A 220 -9.97 17.41 13.42
C GLN A 220 -8.48 17.02 13.45
N LEU A 221 -7.61 17.81 12.80
CA LEU A 221 -6.18 17.49 12.72
C LEU A 221 -5.49 17.71 14.07
N ASP A 222 -4.80 16.66 14.52
CA ASP A 222 -4.09 16.61 15.80
C ASP A 222 -2.95 15.59 15.73
N ARG A 223 -1.70 16.06 15.76
CA ARG A 223 -0.50 15.23 15.70
C ARG A 223 -0.35 14.29 16.89
N PHE A 224 -0.90 14.63 18.05
CA PHE A 224 -0.84 13.79 19.24
C PHE A 224 -1.86 12.64 19.17
N SER A 225 -3.00 12.85 18.50
CA SER A 225 -4.06 11.84 18.35
C SER A 225 -3.62 10.58 17.60
N VAL A 226 -2.57 10.69 16.78
CA VAL A 226 -2.04 9.59 15.95
C VAL A 226 -0.72 9.02 16.46
N LYS A 227 -0.08 9.67 17.44
CA LYS A 227 1.28 9.33 17.91
C LYS A 227 1.43 7.86 18.31
N THR A 228 0.61 7.39 19.25
CA THR A 228 0.67 6.01 19.75
C THR A 228 0.40 4.98 18.65
N ALA A 229 -0.52 5.29 17.72
CA ALA A 229 -0.81 4.41 16.60
C ALA A 229 0.40 4.27 15.65
N LEU A 230 1.07 5.37 15.31
CA LEU A 230 2.27 5.34 14.49
C LEU A 230 3.43 4.62 15.20
N GLU A 231 3.58 4.81 16.52
CA GLU A 231 4.59 4.09 17.31
C GLU A 231 4.41 2.58 17.18
N ARG A 232 3.18 2.11 17.35
CA ARG A 232 2.86 0.69 17.21
C ARG A 232 3.07 0.18 15.79
N LEU A 233 2.66 0.95 14.78
CA LEU A 233 2.92 0.60 13.37
C LEU A 233 4.42 0.53 13.05
N LEU A 234 5.26 1.34 13.71
CA LEU A 234 6.72 1.31 13.56
C LEU A 234 7.38 0.09 14.22
N ASP A 235 6.76 -0.42 15.28
CA ASP A 235 7.24 -1.57 16.05
C ASP A 235 6.71 -2.91 15.50
N CYS A 236 5.80 -2.88 14.53
CA CYS A 236 5.22 -4.06 13.90
C CYS A 236 6.15 -4.72 12.88
N SER A 237 6.04 -6.05 12.76
CA SER A 237 6.56 -6.81 11.62
C SER A 237 5.59 -6.73 10.44
N PHE A 238 6.11 -6.40 9.25
CA PHE A 238 5.34 -6.34 8.02
C PHE A 238 5.32 -7.72 7.37
N ASP A 239 4.27 -8.49 7.64
CA ASP A 239 3.98 -9.66 6.83
C ASP A 239 3.38 -9.17 5.50
N ILE A 240 4.24 -8.93 4.50
CA ILE A 240 3.75 -8.77 3.13
C ILE A 240 3.21 -10.12 2.71
N LEU A 241 1.89 -10.24 2.70
CA LEU A 241 1.21 -11.37 2.13
C LEU A 241 1.27 -11.24 0.60
N GLU A 242 2.42 -11.57 -0.01
CA GLU A 242 2.44 -11.85 -1.44
C GLU A 242 1.64 -13.14 -1.70
N GLY A 243 0.36 -13.00 -2.01
CA GLY A 243 -0.50 -14.13 -2.37
C GLY A 243 -1.19 -14.84 -1.21
N GLY A 244 -1.44 -14.15 -0.09
CA GLY A 244 -2.38 -14.61 0.93
C GLY A 244 -1.93 -15.81 1.77
N LYS A 245 -0.63 -16.13 1.81
CA LYS A 245 -0.05 -17.17 2.67
C LYS A 245 0.74 -16.56 3.82
N SER A 246 0.33 -16.86 5.05
CA SER A 246 1.11 -16.71 6.27
C SER A 246 2.47 -17.42 6.18
N ARG A 247 3.38 -17.15 7.11
CA ARG A 247 4.70 -17.80 7.11
C ARG A 247 4.59 -19.32 7.27
N GLU A 248 3.64 -19.78 8.07
CA GLU A 248 3.28 -21.19 8.22
C GLU A 248 2.77 -21.77 6.89
N GLU A 249 1.82 -21.09 6.23
CA GLU A 249 1.29 -21.53 4.92
C GLU A 249 2.36 -21.48 3.81
N GLN A 250 3.31 -20.55 3.88
CA GLN A 250 4.45 -20.49 2.95
C GLN A 250 5.42 -21.63 3.20
N TYR A 251 5.66 -21.97 4.47
CA TYR A 251 6.46 -23.14 4.82
C TYR A 251 5.78 -24.43 4.34
N GLU A 252 4.49 -24.60 4.57
CA GLU A 252 3.70 -25.73 4.08
C GLU A 252 3.75 -25.82 2.55
N TYR A 253 3.52 -24.70 1.86
CA TYR A 253 3.65 -24.61 0.41
C TYR A 253 5.03 -25.08 -0.09
N LEU A 254 6.12 -24.58 0.50
CA LEU A 254 7.47 -24.99 0.12
C LEU A 254 7.70 -26.47 0.39
N MET A 255 7.19 -26.98 1.51
CA MET A 255 7.24 -28.40 1.88
C MET A 255 6.40 -29.30 0.97
N GLU A 256 5.41 -28.76 0.26
CA GLU A 256 4.62 -29.49 -0.75
C GLU A 256 5.25 -29.44 -2.15
N ASN A 257 6.08 -28.44 -2.44
CA ASN A 257 6.53 -28.12 -3.80
C ASN A 257 8.04 -28.24 -4.05
N TYR A 258 8.87 -28.52 -3.02
CA TYR A 258 10.28 -28.84 -3.21
C TYR A 258 10.47 -30.22 -3.87
N ASP A 259 11.65 -30.48 -4.45
CA ASP A 259 11.94 -31.81 -4.99
C ASP A 259 12.10 -32.83 -3.84
N LEU A 260 11.13 -33.75 -3.74
CA LEU A 260 11.11 -34.82 -2.74
C LEU A 260 12.35 -35.74 -2.82
N ASN A 261 13.04 -35.78 -3.96
CA ASN A 261 14.26 -36.55 -4.15
C ASN A 261 15.51 -35.80 -3.67
N SER A 262 15.39 -34.50 -3.39
CA SER A 262 16.46 -33.63 -2.93
C SER A 262 16.44 -33.46 -1.40
N GLY A 263 17.27 -34.26 -0.73
CA GLY A 263 17.48 -34.11 0.72
C GLY A 263 18.10 -32.76 1.11
N THR A 264 18.69 -32.04 0.16
CA THR A 264 19.38 -30.76 0.37
C THR A 264 18.36 -29.62 0.46
N GLU A 265 17.41 -29.54 -0.48
CA GLU A 265 16.34 -28.53 -0.49
C GLU A 265 15.53 -28.51 0.82
N LYS A 266 15.10 -29.69 1.28
CA LYS A 266 14.37 -29.83 2.55
C LYS A 266 15.15 -29.27 3.73
N LYS A 267 16.46 -29.53 3.80
CA LYS A 267 17.31 -29.05 4.89
C LYS A 267 17.35 -27.52 4.92
N LEU A 268 17.44 -26.88 3.76
CA LEU A 268 17.41 -25.42 3.66
C LEU A 268 16.08 -24.85 4.14
N ILE A 269 14.94 -25.35 3.65
CA ILE A 269 13.61 -24.86 4.05
C ILE A 269 13.42 -24.98 5.57
N VAL A 270 13.72 -26.16 6.13
CA VAL A 270 13.56 -26.43 7.56
C VAL A 270 14.46 -25.53 8.40
N TYR A 271 15.71 -25.32 7.96
CA TYR A 271 16.65 -24.45 8.66
C TYR A 271 16.17 -23.00 8.68
N LEU A 272 15.81 -22.46 7.51
CA LEU A 272 15.32 -21.09 7.39
C LEU A 272 14.05 -20.89 8.22
N TYR A 273 13.15 -21.88 8.20
CA TYR A 273 11.94 -21.87 8.99
C TYR A 273 12.24 -21.78 10.49
N LYS A 274 13.01 -22.74 11.02
CA LYS A 274 13.30 -22.87 12.46
C LYS A 274 14.11 -21.70 13.03
N ASN A 275 15.02 -21.14 12.24
CA ASN A 275 15.92 -20.07 12.68
C ASN A 275 15.39 -18.66 12.36
N GLY A 276 14.15 -18.54 11.88
CA GLY A 276 13.49 -17.26 11.70
C GLY A 276 13.99 -16.45 10.50
N TYR A 277 14.55 -17.11 9.48
CA TYR A 277 14.94 -16.44 8.24
C TYR A 277 13.76 -16.31 7.27
N ARG A 278 13.89 -15.39 6.30
CA ARG A 278 12.99 -15.27 5.16
C ARG A 278 12.97 -16.56 4.35
N LEU A 279 11.76 -17.07 4.11
CA LEU A 279 11.55 -18.24 3.26
C LEU A 279 11.56 -17.82 1.78
N PRO A 280 11.96 -18.72 0.87
CA PRO A 280 11.83 -18.47 -0.56
C PRO A 280 10.38 -18.23 -0.98
N ASP A 281 10.17 -17.44 -2.03
CA ASP A 281 8.84 -17.10 -2.54
C ASP A 281 8.26 -18.22 -3.41
N LYS A 282 9.11 -18.96 -4.14
CA LYS A 282 8.72 -20.12 -4.96
C LYS A 282 9.71 -21.27 -4.84
N ALA A 283 9.23 -22.48 -5.06
CA ALA A 283 10.03 -23.68 -5.30
C ALA A 283 9.89 -24.15 -6.76
N GLN A 284 10.90 -24.85 -7.28
CA GLN A 284 10.87 -25.53 -8.59
C GLN A 284 10.42 -24.61 -9.74
N PHE A 285 11.10 -23.48 -9.88
CA PHE A 285 10.73 -22.43 -10.82
C PHE A 285 11.50 -22.55 -12.13
N ASN A 286 10.77 -22.83 -13.22
CA ASN A 286 11.31 -22.75 -14.57
C ASN A 286 11.71 -21.31 -14.90
N VAL A 287 13.01 -21.08 -15.06
CA VAL A 287 13.58 -19.75 -15.26
C VAL A 287 13.29 -19.29 -16.69
N PRO A 288 12.61 -18.14 -16.90
CA PRO A 288 12.36 -17.64 -18.24
C PRO A 288 13.68 -17.47 -19.01
N ARG A 289 13.68 -17.86 -20.30
CA ARG A 289 14.82 -17.75 -21.22
C ARG A 289 16.06 -18.57 -20.86
N CYS A 290 16.05 -19.24 -19.70
CA CYS A 290 17.09 -20.16 -19.29
C CYS A 290 16.51 -21.58 -19.31
N TYR A 291 17.16 -22.53 -19.95
CA TYR A 291 16.70 -23.93 -20.00
C TYR A 291 17.02 -24.68 -18.68
N VAL A 292 16.65 -24.09 -17.54
CA VAL A 292 16.92 -24.59 -16.20
C VAL A 292 15.76 -24.27 -15.24
N SER A 293 15.53 -25.14 -14.27
CA SER A 293 14.63 -24.90 -13.15
C SER A 293 15.47 -24.55 -11.93
N ALA A 294 15.17 -23.42 -11.28
CA ALA A 294 15.76 -23.05 -10.00
C ALA A 294 15.01 -23.76 -8.87
N ASP A 295 15.74 -24.28 -7.89
CA ASP A 295 15.14 -25.00 -6.76
C ASP A 295 14.30 -24.06 -5.92
N PHE A 296 14.83 -22.85 -5.66
CA PHE A 296 14.08 -21.78 -5.02
C PHE A 296 14.28 -20.42 -5.68
N VAL A 297 13.31 -19.55 -5.49
CA VAL A 297 13.37 -18.15 -5.96
C VAL A 297 13.04 -17.21 -4.83
N TYR A 298 13.89 -16.21 -4.65
CA TYR A 298 13.59 -15.01 -3.89
C TYR A 298 13.28 -13.86 -4.86
N LYS A 299 12.17 -13.18 -4.63
CA LYS A 299 11.85 -11.92 -5.29
C LYS A 299 12.43 -10.77 -4.46
N THR A 300 13.26 -9.98 -5.12
CA THR A 300 13.94 -8.82 -4.55
C THR A 300 13.63 -7.57 -5.37
N ASP A 301 13.95 -6.41 -4.81
CA ASP A 301 13.73 -5.10 -5.46
C ASP A 301 14.50 -4.94 -6.80
N ILE A 302 15.58 -5.71 -6.98
CA ILE A 302 16.45 -5.67 -8.16
C ILE A 302 16.19 -6.83 -9.15
N GLY A 303 15.23 -7.71 -8.85
CA GLY A 303 14.87 -8.85 -9.69
C GLY A 303 14.77 -10.17 -8.92
N PHE A 304 14.80 -11.29 -9.66
CA PHE A 304 14.79 -12.63 -9.07
C PHE A 304 16.19 -13.08 -8.70
N THR A 305 16.34 -13.53 -7.46
CA THR A 305 17.49 -14.30 -7.01
C THR A 305 17.12 -15.78 -7.07
N LEU A 306 17.83 -16.52 -7.90
CA LEU A 306 17.66 -17.95 -8.14
C LEU A 306 18.60 -18.73 -7.21
N VAL A 307 18.08 -19.68 -6.45
CA VAL A 307 18.87 -20.54 -5.57
C VAL A 307 18.89 -21.94 -6.12
N PHE A 308 20.09 -22.48 -6.29
CA PHE A 308 20.36 -23.85 -6.70
C PHE A 308 21.01 -24.62 -5.54
N CYS A 309 20.41 -25.74 -5.17
CA CYS A 309 20.77 -26.60 -4.06
C CYS A 309 21.48 -27.86 -4.57
N ASP A 310 22.81 -27.85 -4.58
CA ASP A 310 23.62 -28.94 -5.11
C ASP A 310 23.79 -30.07 -4.09
N GLY A 311 23.07 -31.16 -4.31
CA GLY A 311 23.25 -32.44 -3.61
C GLY A 311 24.47 -33.24 -4.10
N SER A 312 24.75 -34.38 -3.46
CA SER A 312 25.92 -35.23 -3.78
C SER A 312 25.92 -35.82 -5.20
N VAL A 313 24.78 -35.80 -5.89
CA VAL A 313 24.68 -36.24 -7.29
C VAL A 313 25.31 -35.26 -8.28
N HIS A 314 25.58 -34.02 -7.85
CA HIS A 314 26.24 -32.98 -8.66
C HIS A 314 27.78 -33.01 -8.54
N ASP A 315 28.36 -33.93 -7.76
CA ASP A 315 29.83 -34.08 -7.59
C ASP A 315 30.52 -34.70 -8.83
N SER A 316 29.77 -35.21 -9.81
CA SER A 316 30.36 -35.80 -11.04
C SER A 316 30.76 -34.71 -12.05
N GLY A 317 31.97 -34.81 -12.61
CA GLY A 317 32.57 -33.74 -13.44
C GLY A 317 31.74 -33.30 -14.64
N GLU A 318 31.07 -34.23 -15.33
CA GLU A 318 30.20 -33.90 -16.48
C GLU A 318 28.90 -33.19 -16.09
N VAL A 319 28.39 -33.42 -14.87
CA VAL A 319 27.18 -32.75 -14.35
C VAL A 319 27.54 -31.34 -13.88
N HIS A 320 28.70 -31.20 -13.23
CA HIS A 320 29.21 -29.92 -12.75
C HIS A 320 29.39 -28.92 -13.90
N GLU A 321 30.08 -29.29 -14.99
CA GLU A 321 30.32 -28.39 -16.13
C GLU A 321 29.02 -27.93 -16.83
N LYS A 322 28.04 -28.83 -16.93
CA LYS A 322 26.72 -28.51 -17.51
C LYS A 322 25.93 -27.56 -16.62
N ASP A 323 25.96 -27.76 -15.31
CA ASP A 323 25.26 -26.90 -14.36
C ASP A 323 25.90 -25.51 -14.29
N THR A 324 27.23 -25.41 -14.31
CA THR A 324 27.94 -24.14 -14.40
C THR A 324 27.53 -23.36 -15.66
N SER A 325 27.48 -24.04 -16.82
CA SER A 325 27.12 -23.41 -18.10
C SER A 325 25.68 -22.87 -18.09
N LYS A 326 24.73 -23.63 -17.53
CA LYS A 326 23.32 -23.19 -17.39
C LYS A 326 23.19 -21.99 -16.45
N ARG A 327 23.91 -22.01 -15.33
CA ARG A 327 23.89 -20.90 -14.36
C ARG A 327 24.53 -19.64 -14.92
N GLN A 328 25.56 -19.79 -15.73
CA GLN A 328 26.16 -18.66 -16.44
C GLN A 328 25.13 -18.01 -17.38
N SER A 329 24.36 -18.81 -18.12
CA SER A 329 23.26 -18.28 -18.95
C SER A 329 22.22 -17.50 -18.13
N CYS A 330 21.90 -17.92 -16.90
CA CYS A 330 21.02 -17.16 -16.02
C CYS A 330 21.62 -15.81 -15.63
N ARG A 331 22.93 -15.78 -15.30
CA ARG A 331 23.64 -14.54 -14.96
C ARG A 331 23.70 -13.58 -16.15
N ASP A 332 23.91 -14.12 -17.36
CA ASP A 332 23.98 -13.34 -18.59
C ASP A 332 22.62 -12.70 -18.94
N GLU A 333 21.51 -13.35 -18.58
CA GLU A 333 20.14 -12.79 -18.64
C GLU A 333 19.84 -11.80 -17.50
N GLY A 334 20.80 -11.54 -16.60
CA GLY A 334 20.69 -10.57 -15.52
C GLY A 334 20.07 -11.10 -14.23
N TYR A 335 19.90 -12.42 -14.09
CA TYR A 335 19.46 -13.02 -12.83
C TYR A 335 20.61 -13.06 -11.82
N ASP A 336 20.27 -12.79 -10.56
CA ASP A 336 21.17 -13.07 -9.44
C ASP A 336 21.09 -14.56 -9.10
N VAL A 337 22.23 -15.23 -8.97
CA VAL A 337 22.32 -16.69 -8.85
C VAL A 337 23.12 -17.08 -7.61
N ILE A 338 22.46 -17.78 -6.69
CA ILE A 338 23.06 -18.38 -5.50
C ILE A 338 23.21 -19.88 -5.72
N GLU A 339 24.42 -20.35 -5.54
CA GLU A 339 24.76 -21.77 -5.52
C GLU A 339 25.03 -22.16 -4.07
N TRP A 340 24.35 -23.20 -3.59
CA TRP A 340 24.59 -23.78 -2.28
C TRP A 340 24.89 -25.26 -2.41
N HIS A 341 26.10 -25.63 -2.02
CA HIS A 341 26.55 -27.02 -2.05
C HIS A 341 26.27 -27.71 -0.72
N TYR A 342 25.85 -28.98 -0.72
CA TYR A 342 25.48 -29.70 0.51
C TYR A 342 26.61 -29.84 1.56
N LYS A 343 27.88 -29.62 1.15
CA LYS A 343 29.06 -29.59 2.02
C LYS A 343 29.28 -28.21 2.68
N GLU A 344 28.74 -27.14 2.12
CA GLU A 344 28.71 -25.81 2.73
C GLU A 344 27.65 -25.79 3.84
N SER A 345 28.01 -25.33 5.04
CA SER A 345 27.04 -25.18 6.11
C SER A 345 26.00 -24.11 5.74
N ILE A 346 24.75 -24.29 6.18
CA ILE A 346 23.68 -23.33 5.88
C ILE A 346 24.00 -21.97 6.54
N GLU A 347 24.66 -21.99 7.69
CA GLU A 347 25.18 -20.79 8.37
C GLU A 347 26.10 -19.96 7.44
N SER A 348 27.03 -20.63 6.73
CA SER A 348 27.95 -19.96 5.81
C SER A 348 27.23 -19.37 4.62
N LEU A 349 26.24 -20.09 4.07
CA LEU A 349 25.40 -19.60 2.97
C LEU A 349 24.66 -18.33 3.37
N VAL A 350 24.01 -18.37 4.53
CA VAL A 350 23.23 -17.24 5.07
C VAL A 350 24.13 -16.05 5.36
N GLU A 351 25.32 -16.27 5.92
CA GLU A 351 26.31 -15.23 6.22
C GLU A 351 26.83 -14.56 4.93
N ARG A 352 27.07 -15.34 3.87
CA ARG A 352 27.51 -14.85 2.56
C ARG A 352 26.43 -14.07 1.80
N ARG A 353 25.15 -14.41 2.00
CA ARG A 353 24.01 -13.81 1.29
C ARG A 353 22.95 -13.26 2.26
N LYS A 354 23.40 -12.50 3.27
CA LYS A 354 22.50 -11.83 4.26
C LYS A 354 21.48 -10.91 3.63
N ASP A 355 21.82 -10.35 2.47
CA ASP A 355 20.95 -9.51 1.66
C ASP A 355 19.67 -10.25 1.22
N ILE A 356 19.76 -11.58 1.07
CA ILE A 356 18.66 -12.47 0.68
C ILE A 356 18.08 -13.22 1.88
N PHE A 357 18.94 -13.90 2.64
CA PHE A 357 18.56 -14.67 3.82
C PHE A 357 18.44 -13.77 5.06
N ARG A 358 17.52 -12.81 5.00
CA ARG A 358 17.29 -11.86 6.08
C ARG A 358 16.65 -12.55 7.27
N LYS A 359 17.12 -12.21 8.46
CA LYS A 359 16.51 -12.65 9.71
C LYS A 359 15.27 -11.80 9.99
N ILE A 360 14.14 -12.46 10.26
CA ILE A 360 12.84 -11.83 10.52
C ILE A 360 12.46 -11.96 12.00
N LYS A 361 13.09 -12.88 12.74
CA LYS A 361 12.92 -13.06 14.20
C LYS A 361 14.20 -12.81 14.98
#